data_AF-A0A8J2LBC3-F1
#
_entry.id   AF-A0A8J2LBC3-F1
#
_cell.length_a   1.000
_cell.length_b   1.000
_cell.length_c   1.000
_cell.angle_alpha   90.00
_cell.angle_beta   90.00
_cell.angle_gamma   90.00
#
_symmetry.space_group_name_H-M   'P 1'
#
loop_
_entity.id
_entity.type
_entity.pdbx_description
1 polymer ?
#
loop_
_entity_poly.entity_id
_entity_poly.type
_entity_poly.pdbx_seq_one_letter_code
_entity_poly.pdbx_strand_id
1 'polypeptide(L)'
;MELFNNVTRDEFLHLGMDEIYYPCWNSSPKIKAFMVEHGYNKISEVQEHYTRRHLDMIRNIGARAIIWQDPIEEDVNVDKNVIVQVWKSPERGHPKSWQAYLQV
;
A
#
# COMPACT_ATOMS: atom_id res chain seq x y z
N MET A 1 -7.98 -11.53 -17.26
CA MET A 1 -7.22 -12.76 -17.00
C MET A 1 -6.14 -13.03 -18.05
N GLU A 2 -6.44 -12.99 -19.37
CA GLU A 2 -5.45 -13.34 -20.42
C GLU A 2 -4.13 -12.55 -20.38
N LEU A 3 -4.16 -11.22 -20.15
CA LEU A 3 -2.94 -10.42 -20.16
C LEU A 3 -1.94 -10.79 -19.06
N PHE A 4 -2.42 -11.09 -17.85
CA PHE A 4 -1.55 -11.41 -16.72
C PHE A 4 -0.88 -12.77 -16.90
N ASN A 5 -1.67 -13.79 -17.28
CA ASN A 5 -1.20 -15.16 -17.48
C ASN A 5 -0.23 -15.32 -18.66
N ASN A 6 -0.18 -14.34 -19.57
CA ASN A 6 0.75 -14.32 -20.69
C ASN A 6 2.16 -13.83 -20.31
N VAL A 7 2.31 -13.17 -19.15
CA VAL A 7 3.59 -12.60 -18.69
C VAL A 7 4.14 -13.40 -17.51
N THR A 8 3.28 -13.79 -16.58
CA THR A 8 3.65 -14.60 -15.42
C THR A 8 2.65 -15.73 -15.21
N ARG A 9 3.12 -16.84 -14.63
CA ARG A 9 2.27 -17.96 -14.20
C ARG A 9 1.98 -17.96 -12.70
N ASP A 10 2.53 -16.99 -11.98
CA ASP A 10 2.33 -16.87 -10.54
C ASP A 10 0.93 -16.31 -10.22
N GLU A 11 0.37 -16.70 -9.09
CA GLU A 11 -0.93 -16.20 -8.62
C GLU A 11 -0.81 -14.86 -7.89
N PHE A 12 0.42 -14.47 -7.51
CA PHE A 12 0.71 -13.28 -6.73
C PHE A 12 1.43 -12.21 -7.55
N LEU A 13 1.11 -10.95 -7.22
CA LEU A 13 1.83 -9.78 -7.71
C LEU A 13 2.25 -8.90 -6.53
N HIS A 14 3.55 -8.61 -6.44
CA HIS A 14 4.07 -7.69 -5.44
C HIS A 14 3.90 -6.24 -5.93
N LEU A 15 3.21 -5.40 -5.15
CA LEU A 15 2.91 -4.02 -5.52
C LEU A 15 3.86 -3.00 -4.90
N GLY A 16 4.77 -3.43 -4.02
CA GLY A 16 5.70 -2.54 -3.33
C GLY A 16 4.96 -1.77 -2.26
N MET A 17 4.72 -0.48 -2.51
CA MET A 17 4.04 0.48 -1.62
C MET A 17 4.87 0.91 -0.40
N ASP A 18 6.19 0.78 -0.47
CA ASP A 18 7.16 1.25 0.52
C ASP A 18 7.59 2.72 0.30
N GLU A 19 8.07 3.36 1.38
CA GLU A 19 8.83 4.62 1.36
C GLU A 19 8.14 5.82 0.66
N ILE A 20 6.82 5.95 0.81
CA ILE A 20 6.08 7.07 0.22
C ILE A 20 6.51 8.41 0.85
N TYR A 21 6.94 9.35 0.01
CA TYR A 21 7.35 10.69 0.43
C TYR A 21 6.20 11.70 0.40
N TYR A 22 5.42 11.76 1.49
CA TYR A 22 4.28 12.66 1.63
C TYR A 22 4.53 14.16 1.37
N PRO A 23 5.69 14.76 1.69
CA PRO A 23 5.92 16.18 1.39
C PRO A 23 5.79 16.52 -0.10
N CYS A 24 6.11 15.59 -1.00
CA CYS A 24 5.88 15.78 -2.44
C CYS A 24 4.40 15.85 -2.78
N TRP A 25 3.57 15.02 -2.15
CA TRP A 25 2.13 15.04 -2.41
C TRP A 25 1.47 16.28 -1.78
N ASN A 26 1.88 16.64 -0.57
CA ASN A 26 1.45 17.84 0.13
C ASN A 26 1.83 19.14 -0.59
N SER A 27 2.84 19.15 -1.46
CA SER A 27 3.20 20.34 -2.24
C SER A 27 2.35 20.49 -3.52
N SER A 28 1.65 19.43 -3.95
CA SER A 28 0.89 19.44 -5.21
C SER A 28 -0.49 20.11 -5.07
N PRO A 29 -0.79 21.17 -5.84
CA PRO A 29 -2.12 21.80 -5.82
C PRO A 29 -3.22 20.86 -6.35
N LYS A 30 -2.88 19.94 -7.26
CA LYS A 30 -3.83 18.96 -7.80
C LYS A 30 -4.24 17.92 -6.75
N ILE A 31 -3.28 17.45 -5.95
CA ILE A 31 -3.58 16.50 -4.87
C ILE A 31 -4.38 17.18 -3.76
N LYS A 32 -4.07 18.44 -3.43
CA LYS A 32 -4.91 19.22 -2.50
C LYS A 32 -6.35 19.36 -2.98
N ALA A 33 -6.57 19.66 -4.26
CA ALA A 33 -7.90 19.73 -4.83
C ALA A 33 -8.63 18.39 -4.75
N PHE A 34 -7.93 17.29 -5.07
CA PHE A 34 -8.45 15.93 -4.95
C PHE A 34 -8.85 15.58 -3.51
N MET A 35 -8.06 15.96 -2.52
CA MET A 35 -8.39 15.78 -1.09
C MET A 35 -9.69 16.51 -0.72
N VAL A 36 -9.84 17.77 -1.16
CA VAL A 36 -11.06 18.56 -0.89
C VAL A 36 -12.28 17.92 -1.55
N GLU A 37 -12.16 17.47 -2.80
CA GLU A 37 -13.25 16.83 -3.55
C GLU A 37 -13.73 15.53 -2.87
N HIS A 38 -12.80 14.77 -2.28
CA HIS A 38 -13.10 13.47 -1.67
C HIS A 38 -13.32 13.55 -0.15
N GLY A 39 -13.20 14.74 0.46
CA GLY A 39 -13.38 14.93 1.91
C GLY A 39 -12.25 14.38 2.77
N TYR A 40 -11.04 14.26 2.23
CA TYR A 40 -9.85 13.75 2.95
C TYR A 40 -9.18 14.85 3.78
N ASN A 41 -8.86 14.52 5.03
CA ASN A 41 -8.25 15.40 6.02
C ASN A 41 -6.74 15.16 6.18
N LYS A 42 -6.27 13.95 5.89
CA LYS A 42 -4.87 13.50 5.97
C LYS A 42 -4.41 12.99 4.62
N ILE A 43 -3.12 13.19 4.33
CA ILE A 43 -2.53 12.70 3.08
C ILE A 43 -2.50 11.16 3.01
N SER A 44 -2.46 10.48 4.16
CA SER A 44 -2.57 9.02 4.23
C SER A 44 -3.91 8.48 3.71
N GLU A 45 -4.99 9.27 3.75
CA GLU A 45 -6.28 8.89 3.14
C GLU A 45 -6.21 8.87 1.61
N VAL A 46 -5.36 9.71 1.01
CA VAL A 46 -5.05 9.65 -0.43
C VAL A 46 -4.28 8.36 -0.72
N GLN A 47 -3.30 8.00 0.12
CA GLN A 47 -2.60 6.72 -0.01
C GLN A 47 -3.55 5.53 0.13
N GLU A 48 -4.49 5.56 1.08
CA GLU A 48 -5.51 4.52 1.22
C GLU A 48 -6.34 4.40 -0.06
N HIS A 49 -6.81 5.53 -0.61
CA HIS A 49 -7.56 5.53 -1.86
C HIS A 49 -6.81 4.82 -2.99
N TYR A 50 -5.53 5.19 -3.21
CA TYR A 50 -4.74 4.58 -4.27
C TYR A 50 -4.43 3.11 -3.98
N THR A 51 -4.08 2.77 -2.73
CA THR A 51 -3.81 1.39 -2.31
C THR A 51 -5.01 0.50 -2.61
N ARG A 52 -6.20 0.88 -2.14
CA ARG A 52 -7.44 0.13 -2.36
C ARG A 52 -7.78 -0.01 -3.84
N ARG A 53 -7.65 1.07 -4.62
CA ARG A 53 -7.86 1.03 -6.07
C ARG A 53 -6.92 0.03 -6.76
N HIS A 54 -5.64 -0.02 -6.37
CA HIS A 54 -4.69 -0.98 -6.94
C HIS A 54 -5.02 -2.43 -6.55
N LEU A 55 -5.35 -2.67 -5.28
CA LEU A 55 -5.76 -3.99 -4.81
C LEU A 55 -7.01 -4.50 -5.57
N ASP A 56 -7.99 -3.62 -5.81
CA ASP A 56 -9.18 -3.95 -6.60
C ASP A 56 -8.82 -4.29 -8.06
N MET A 57 -7.88 -3.58 -8.67
CA MET A 57 -7.40 -3.91 -10.03
C MET A 57 -6.75 -5.30 -10.08
N ILE A 58 -5.91 -5.63 -9.10
CA ILE A 58 -5.25 -6.94 -9.01
C ILE A 58 -6.26 -8.07 -8.81
N ARG A 59 -7.25 -7.86 -7.93
CA ARG A 59 -8.35 -8.80 -7.75
C ARG A 59 -9.12 -9.01 -9.06
N ASN A 60 -9.42 -7.95 -9.79
CA ASN A 60 -10.20 -8.02 -11.03
C ASN A 60 -9.48 -8.76 -12.17
N ILE A 61 -8.15 -8.78 -12.17
CA ILE A 61 -7.38 -9.57 -13.15
C ILE A 61 -7.20 -11.04 -12.75
N GLY A 62 -7.64 -11.42 -11.54
CA GLY A 62 -7.57 -12.79 -11.01
C GLY A 62 -6.31 -13.09 -10.21
N ALA A 63 -5.51 -12.08 -9.86
CA ALA A 63 -4.28 -12.22 -9.08
C ALA A 63 -4.51 -11.82 -7.62
N ARG A 64 -3.55 -12.19 -6.75
CA ARG A 64 -3.49 -11.83 -5.33
C ARG A 64 -2.35 -10.85 -5.09
N ALA A 65 -2.53 -9.93 -4.17
CA ALA A 65 -1.52 -8.90 -3.92
C ALA A 65 -0.56 -9.28 -2.76
N ILE A 66 0.71 -8.93 -2.94
CA ILE A 66 1.70 -8.80 -1.87
C ILE A 66 2.08 -7.31 -1.78
N ILE A 67 2.17 -6.76 -0.58
CA ILE A 67 2.59 -5.38 -0.33
C ILE A 67 3.65 -5.35 0.77
N TRP A 68 4.46 -4.31 0.82
CA TRP A 68 5.26 -4.04 2.01
C TRP A 68 4.36 -3.60 3.17
N GLN A 69 4.89 -3.68 4.39
CA GLN A 69 4.26 -3.24 5.65
C GLN A 69 3.86 -1.75 5.71
N ASP A 70 4.47 -0.87 4.92
CA ASP A 70 4.35 0.59 5.06
C ASP A 70 2.89 1.11 5.01
N PRO A 71 2.00 0.64 4.12
CA PRO A 71 0.60 1.03 4.15
C PRO A 71 -0.09 0.68 5.47
N ILE A 72 0.23 -0.46 6.08
CA ILE A 72 -0.36 -0.87 7.37
C ILE A 72 0.11 0.04 8.50
N GLU A 73 1.38 0.47 8.48
CA GLU A 73 1.91 1.44 9.45
C GLU A 73 1.24 2.81 9.36
N GLU A 74 0.73 3.15 8.18
CA GLU A 74 0.03 4.40 7.88
C GLU A 74 -1.50 4.28 8.04
N ASP A 75 -1.96 3.26 8.77
CA ASP A 75 -3.37 2.94 9.06
C ASP A 75 -4.23 2.67 7.79
N VAL A 76 -3.61 2.29 6.67
CA VAL A 76 -4.35 1.92 5.46
C VAL A 76 -5.05 0.59 5.66
N ASN A 77 -6.37 0.59 5.45
CA ASN A 77 -7.17 -0.63 5.54
C ASN A 77 -7.06 -1.48 4.26
N VAL A 78 -6.53 -2.69 4.39
CA VAL A 78 -6.40 -3.66 3.30
C VAL A 78 -7.23 -4.92 3.54
N ASP A 79 -7.63 -5.60 2.47
CA ASP A 79 -8.36 -6.86 2.54
C ASP A 79 -7.47 -7.95 3.19
N LYS A 80 -8.09 -8.87 3.94
CA LYS A 80 -7.41 -10.00 4.61
C LYS A 80 -6.75 -10.97 3.64
N ASN A 81 -7.11 -10.94 2.36
CA ASN A 81 -6.51 -11.77 1.32
C ASN A 81 -5.14 -11.25 0.82
N VAL A 82 -4.75 -10.04 1.21
CA VAL A 82 -3.47 -9.42 0.88
C VAL A 82 -2.38 -9.96 1.79
N ILE A 83 -1.25 -10.38 1.20
CA ILE A 83 -0.06 -10.77 1.96
C ILE A 83 0.74 -9.50 2.27
N VAL A 84 1.08 -9.31 3.55
CA VAL A 84 1.95 -8.21 3.99
C VAL A 84 3.36 -8.75 4.18
N GLN A 85 4.31 -8.18 3.45
CA GLN A 85 5.73 -8.48 3.56
C GLN A 85 6.41 -7.46 4.48
N VAL A 86 7.08 -8.01 5.47
CA VAL A 86 7.80 -7.30 6.52
C VAL A 86 9.25 -7.11 6.10
N TRP A 87 9.80 -5.90 6.24
CA TRP A 87 11.17 -5.60 5.78
C TRP A 87 12.00 -4.68 6.67
N LYS A 88 11.39 -3.81 7.49
CA LYS A 88 12.18 -2.94 8.39
C LYS A 88 12.74 -3.79 9.54
N SER A 89 13.94 -3.44 10.03
CA SER A 89 14.61 -4.14 11.14
C SER A 89 14.66 -3.27 12.40
N PRO A 90 14.47 -3.85 13.60
CA PRO A 90 14.50 -3.05 14.83
C PRO A 90 15.89 -2.48 15.13
N GLU A 91 16.98 -3.13 14.67
CA GLU A 91 18.37 -2.70 14.89
C GLU A 91 18.71 -1.38 14.18
N ARG A 92 18.02 -1.08 13.08
CA ARG A 92 18.17 0.18 12.35
C ARG A 92 17.32 1.31 12.94
N GLY A 93 16.62 1.02 14.04
CA GLY A 93 15.87 1.97 14.85
C GLY A 93 14.51 2.34 14.25
N HIS A 94 13.48 1.50 14.41
CA HIS A 94 12.08 1.88 14.22
C HIS A 94 11.14 0.93 14.99
N PRO A 95 10.39 1.40 16.02
CA PRO A 95 8.99 0.93 16.09
C PRO A 95 7.97 1.89 16.75
N LYS A 96 6.73 1.90 16.21
CA LYS A 96 5.41 1.92 16.91
C LYS A 96 4.26 1.64 15.90
N SER A 97 3.88 0.46 15.42
CA SER A 97 4.31 -0.93 15.51
C SER A 97 3.52 -1.77 14.46
N TRP A 98 4.14 -2.76 13.80
CA TRP A 98 3.48 -3.84 13.03
C TRP A 98 3.92 -5.27 13.41
N GLN A 99 4.18 -5.72 14.63
CA GLN A 99 4.09 -5.17 15.96
C GLN A 99 5.43 -5.48 16.64
N ALA A 100 6.45 -4.67 16.32
CA ALA A 100 7.86 -4.96 16.65
C ALA A 100 8.35 -6.25 16.01
N TYR A 101 7.94 -6.38 14.76
CA TYR A 101 8.61 -7.08 13.67
C TYR A 101 8.64 -8.59 13.79
N LEU A 102 7.69 -9.07 14.61
CA LEU A 102 7.33 -10.46 14.87
C LEU A 102 8.33 -11.23 15.77
N GLN A 103 9.03 -10.50 16.64
CA GLN A 103 9.71 -10.96 17.87
C GLN A 103 10.47 -12.30 17.81
N VAL A 104 11.51 -12.32 16.97
CA VAL A 104 12.80 -12.99 17.24
C VAL A 104 13.72 -11.97 17.90
#